data_AF-A0A5R9L4B8-F1
#
_entry.id   AF-A0A5R9L4B8-F1
#
_cell.length_a   1.000
_cell.length_b   1.000
_cell.length_c   1.000
_cell.angle_alpha   90.00
_cell.angle_beta   90.00
_cell.angle_gamma   90.00
#
_symmetry.space_group_name_H-M   'P 1'
#
loop_
_entity.id
_entity.type
_entity.pdbx_description
1 polymer ?
#
loop_
_entity_poly.entity_id
_entity_poly.type
_entity_poly.pdbx_seq_one_letter_code
_entity_poly.pdbx_strand_id
1 'polypeptide(L)'
;MSIVSNNIKYLRRLNGLTQEQFARKIAIKRSLLGAYEEARANPNLTNLKNMAAAFGITVDNLLKNDLRKLRETPDMSLPLSAPRPMTVSHSGNVPTPTRTPTFVEPQPLSKIMENYQQQEPPIRTVSRQVNFKPVNGDLPPQPAAAQPAFNNVVHQPAPQQVVNQPASQQLPVFNNQYQPNQFNAQVENRSVNYPTIQWVANHHQNEYLANFQNPSYLTNLPSFQLPNLPSGYYRAFESGDDFTYPNAILVGTFVRNWYDIKDGMPYVFVLRGQGFVCRNAYNHVKTSGVLLLSSDNQALDDLEVPLQEVLEVWEVKTFISSQMPVPQPSLERVSQLIDELQLELSQLRPQ
;
A
#
# COMPACT_ATOMS: atom_id res chain seq x y z
N MET A 1 32.55 15.34 -4.83
CA MET A 1 32.19 14.24 -3.90
C MET A 1 30.70 13.98 -4.03
N SER A 2 30.29 12.73 -4.19
CA SER A 2 28.87 12.37 -4.25
C SER A 2 28.16 12.66 -2.92
N ILE A 3 26.90 13.11 -2.97
CA ILE A 3 26.06 13.34 -1.78
C ILE A 3 25.97 12.08 -0.91
N VAL A 4 25.91 10.91 -1.57
CA VAL A 4 25.86 9.59 -0.93
C VAL A 4 27.14 9.32 -0.15
N SER A 5 28.30 9.58 -0.75
CA SER A 5 29.61 9.40 -0.11
C SER A 5 29.75 10.27 1.14
N ASN A 6 29.29 11.52 1.06
CA ASN A 6 29.30 12.46 2.19
C ASN A 6 28.37 11.99 3.32
N ASN A 7 27.17 11.52 2.96
CA ASN A 7 26.19 11.01 3.92
C ASN A 7 26.68 9.76 4.63
N ILE A 8 27.28 8.81 3.91
CA ILE A 8 27.86 7.58 4.48
C ILE A 8 28.96 7.93 5.50
N LYS A 9 29.87 8.82 5.12
CA LYS A 9 30.97 9.27 5.99
C LYS A 9 30.44 10.01 7.23
N TYR A 10 29.39 10.80 7.07
CA TYR A 10 28.74 11.53 8.15
C TYR A 10 28.06 10.60 9.15
N LEU A 11 27.22 9.66 8.67
CA LEU A 11 26.53 8.68 9.52
C LEU A 11 27.50 7.83 10.34
N ARG A 12 28.62 7.42 9.72
CA ARG A 12 29.67 6.67 10.41
C ARG A 12 30.30 7.50 11.54
N ARG A 13 30.65 8.76 11.26
CA ARG A 13 31.26 9.66 12.26
C ARG A 13 30.29 10.01 13.39
N LEU A 14 29.02 10.24 13.06
CA LEU A 14 27.97 10.51 14.05
C LEU A 14 27.83 9.39 15.07
N ASN A 15 27.97 8.14 14.63
CA ASN A 15 27.89 6.95 15.49
C ASN A 15 29.24 6.52 16.08
N GLY A 16 30.32 7.30 15.89
CA GLY A 16 31.65 6.99 16.43
C GLY A 16 32.29 5.71 15.87
N LEU A 17 31.84 5.19 14.72
CA LEU A 17 32.30 3.91 14.18
C LEU A 17 33.57 4.05 13.32
N THR A 18 34.50 3.10 13.46
CA THR A 18 35.61 2.95 12.51
C THR A 18 35.09 2.43 11.17
N GLN A 19 35.84 2.64 10.07
CA GLN A 19 35.47 2.08 8.76
C GLN A 19 35.33 0.55 8.83
N GLU A 20 36.19 -0.12 9.57
CA GLU A 20 36.13 -1.57 9.74
C GLU A 20 34.86 -2.02 10.49
N GLN A 21 34.49 -1.35 11.57
CA GLN A 21 33.28 -1.67 12.33
C GLN A 21 32.01 -1.39 11.51
N PHE A 22 31.99 -0.27 10.79
CA PHE A 22 30.84 0.07 9.97
C PHE A 22 30.68 -0.89 8.79
N ALA A 23 31.78 -1.28 8.14
CA ALA A 23 31.77 -2.27 7.06
C ALA A 23 31.26 -3.64 7.54
N ARG A 24 31.69 -4.09 8.73
CA ARG A 24 31.19 -5.31 9.37
C ARG A 24 29.69 -5.23 9.67
N LYS A 25 29.20 -4.08 10.16
CA LYS A 25 27.78 -3.87 10.50
C LYS A 25 26.85 -3.98 9.29
N ILE A 26 27.30 -3.53 8.11
CA ILE A 26 26.52 -3.59 6.86
C ILE A 26 26.89 -4.78 5.96
N ALA A 27 27.66 -5.72 6.49
CA ALA A 27 28.13 -6.94 5.82
C ALA A 27 28.90 -6.71 4.51
N ILE A 28 29.80 -5.71 4.48
CA ILE A 28 30.69 -5.45 3.34
C ILE A 28 32.17 -5.45 3.74
N LYS A 29 33.08 -5.57 2.77
CA LYS A 29 34.52 -5.44 2.99
C LYS A 29 34.90 -4.00 3.34
N ARG A 30 35.84 -3.80 4.26
CA ARG A 30 36.38 -2.49 4.64
C ARG A 30 36.87 -1.67 3.45
N SER A 31 37.60 -2.30 2.52
CA SER A 31 38.10 -1.65 1.30
C SER A 31 36.97 -1.08 0.44
N LEU A 32 35.85 -1.80 0.34
CA LEU A 32 34.68 -1.39 -0.42
C LEU A 32 33.98 -0.19 0.23
N LEU A 33 33.87 -0.18 1.56
CA LEU A 33 33.35 0.98 2.28
C LEU A 33 34.23 2.23 2.07
N GLY A 34 35.56 2.07 2.11
CA GLY A 34 36.50 3.16 1.82
C GLY A 34 36.31 3.74 0.42
N ALA A 35 36.11 2.88 -0.58
CA ALA A 35 35.81 3.31 -1.95
C ALA A 35 34.49 4.10 -2.05
N TYR A 36 33.47 3.74 -1.26
CA TYR A 36 32.21 4.49 -1.20
C TYR A 36 32.37 5.86 -0.53
N GLU A 37 33.08 5.96 0.59
CA GLU A 37 33.31 7.23 1.29
C GLU A 37 34.15 8.22 0.47
N GLU A 38 35.05 7.71 -0.36
CA GLU A 38 35.94 8.51 -1.22
C GLU A 38 35.36 8.79 -2.61
N ALA A 39 34.10 8.37 -2.86
CA ALA A 39 33.41 8.50 -4.14
C ALA A 39 34.14 7.82 -5.33
N ARG A 40 34.97 6.82 -5.05
CA ARG A 40 35.63 5.98 -6.08
C ARG A 40 34.71 4.87 -6.59
N ALA A 41 33.71 4.50 -5.80
CA ALA A 41 32.70 3.52 -6.17
C ALA A 41 31.31 4.00 -5.75
N ASN A 42 30.28 3.56 -6.49
CA ASN A 42 28.89 3.80 -6.13
C ASN A 42 28.32 2.55 -5.44
N PRO A 43 27.63 2.70 -4.30
CA PRO A 43 27.07 1.55 -3.60
C PRO A 43 25.83 1.00 -4.31
N ASN A 44 25.75 -0.33 -4.42
CA ASN A 44 24.59 -1.04 -4.97
C ASN A 44 23.37 -0.90 -4.04
N LEU A 45 22.16 -1.01 -4.59
CA LEU A 45 20.89 -0.94 -3.89
C LEU A 45 20.83 -1.84 -2.64
N THR A 46 21.38 -3.06 -2.70
CA THR A 46 21.47 -3.95 -1.52
C THR A 46 22.29 -3.34 -0.40
N ASN A 47 23.44 -2.72 -0.72
CA ASN A 47 24.29 -2.06 0.26
C ASN A 47 23.63 -0.78 0.79
N LEU A 48 22.92 -0.02 -0.06
CA LEU A 48 22.12 1.14 0.36
C LEU A 48 21.04 0.73 1.37
N LYS A 49 20.31 -0.35 1.10
CA LYS A 49 19.29 -0.89 2.02
C LYS A 49 19.90 -1.33 3.35
N ASN A 50 21.06 -2.00 3.33
CA ASN A 50 21.75 -2.41 4.55
C ASN A 50 22.24 -1.20 5.37
N MET A 51 22.75 -0.16 4.72
CA MET A 51 23.15 1.08 5.39
C MET A 51 21.94 1.83 5.98
N ALA A 52 20.85 1.92 5.21
CA ALA A 52 19.59 2.51 5.64
C ALA A 52 19.04 1.80 6.89
N ALA A 53 19.00 0.47 6.87
CA ALA A 53 18.59 -0.34 8.01
C ALA A 53 19.53 -0.20 9.23
N ALA A 54 20.83 -0.09 9.02
CA ALA A 54 21.81 0.02 10.11
C ALA A 54 21.75 1.34 10.90
N PHE A 55 21.15 2.39 10.32
CA PHE A 55 20.99 3.72 10.92
C PHE A 55 19.53 4.15 11.09
N GLY A 56 18.55 3.32 10.73
CA GLY A 56 17.14 3.65 10.85
C GLY A 56 16.68 4.80 9.93
N ILE A 57 17.36 5.02 8.80
CA ILE A 57 17.00 6.05 7.80
C ILE A 57 16.46 5.40 6.53
N THR A 58 15.74 6.16 5.71
CA THR A 58 15.29 5.65 4.40
C THR A 58 16.38 5.78 3.34
N VAL A 59 16.35 4.88 2.34
CA VAL A 59 17.29 4.91 1.20
C VAL A 59 17.17 6.23 0.43
N ASP A 60 15.95 6.75 0.25
CA ASP A 60 15.72 8.05 -0.38
C ASP A 60 16.40 9.19 0.36
N ASN A 61 16.39 9.19 1.69
CA ASN A 61 17.02 10.23 2.48
C ASN A 61 18.55 10.19 2.31
N LEU A 62 19.13 9.00 2.27
CA LEU A 62 20.57 8.79 2.00
C LEU A 62 21.00 9.31 0.62
N LEU A 63 20.10 9.30 -0.37
CA LEU A 63 20.36 9.68 -1.76
C LEU A 63 20.06 11.15 -2.07
N LYS A 64 18.96 11.70 -1.55
CA LYS A 64 18.42 13.00 -1.96
C LYS A 64 18.75 14.13 -1.00
N ASN A 65 18.92 13.83 0.29
CA ASN A 65 19.08 14.84 1.33
C ASN A 65 20.52 14.88 1.84
N ASP A 66 21.04 16.07 2.14
CA ASP A 66 22.34 16.23 2.79
C ASP A 66 22.16 16.11 4.30
N LEU A 67 22.52 14.93 4.84
CA LEU A 67 22.34 14.60 6.26
C LEU A 67 23.15 15.50 7.20
N ARG A 68 24.15 16.22 6.68
CA ARG A 68 24.94 17.19 7.46
C ARG A 68 24.13 18.43 7.86
N LYS A 69 23.08 18.74 7.11
CA LYS A 69 22.26 19.95 7.28
C LYS A 69 21.00 19.73 8.13
N LEU A 70 20.60 18.48 8.36
CA LEU A 70 19.41 18.11 9.14
C LEU A 70 19.64 18.18 10.67
N ARG A 71 20.45 19.11 11.17
CA ARG A 71 20.71 19.26 12.61
C ARG A 71 19.51 19.89 13.34
N GLU A 72 18.45 19.11 13.53
CA GLU A 72 17.53 19.25 14.66
C GLU A 72 17.29 17.85 15.24
N THR A 73 17.97 17.55 16.34
CA THR A 73 17.88 16.25 17.02
C THR A 73 16.87 16.33 18.15
N PRO A 74 15.80 15.52 18.16
CA PRO A 74 15.38 14.84 19.37
C PRO A 74 16.22 13.57 19.50
N ASP A 75 17.00 13.55 20.59
CA ASP A 75 17.69 12.41 21.21
C ASP A 75 17.64 11.06 20.48
N MET A 76 18.79 10.66 19.91
CA MET A 76 19.03 9.31 19.40
C MET A 76 20.06 8.59 20.28
N SER A 77 19.88 8.65 21.59
CA SER A 77 20.50 7.68 22.51
C SER A 77 19.69 6.37 22.51
N LEU A 78 20.38 5.26 22.28
CA LEU A 78 19.84 3.90 22.37
C LEU A 78 19.51 3.56 23.83
N PRO A 79 18.45 2.79 24.13
CA PRO A 79 18.22 2.30 25.48
C PRO A 79 19.21 1.17 25.78
N LEU A 80 20.34 1.49 26.39
CA LEU A 80 21.16 0.52 27.12
C LEU A 80 21.02 0.80 28.62
N SER A 81 20.12 0.05 29.26
CA SER A 81 20.26 -0.55 30.60
C SER A 81 18.89 -0.69 31.26
N ALA A 82 18.25 -1.85 31.08
CA ALA A 82 17.25 -2.33 32.02
C ALA A 82 17.97 -3.25 33.02
N PRO A 83 18.01 -2.93 34.33
CA PRO A 83 18.51 -3.86 35.33
C PRO A 83 17.54 -5.03 35.42
N ARG A 84 18.03 -6.25 35.20
CA ARG A 84 17.27 -7.47 35.49
C ARG A 84 17.01 -7.54 37.01
N PRO A 85 15.80 -7.89 37.45
CA PRO A 85 15.57 -8.13 38.87
C PRO A 85 16.40 -9.32 39.33
N MET A 86 17.15 -9.11 40.41
CA MET A 86 17.95 -10.11 41.10
C MET A 86 16.99 -11.02 41.89
N THR A 87 16.63 -12.18 41.35
CA THR A 87 15.98 -13.23 42.15
C THR A 87 17.06 -13.92 42.97
N VAL A 88 16.98 -13.71 44.29
CA VAL A 88 17.70 -14.46 45.30
C VAL A 88 17.08 -15.86 45.38
N SER A 89 17.83 -16.88 44.95
CA SER A 89 17.44 -18.29 45.16
C SER A 89 18.42 -18.91 46.15
N HIS A 90 17.89 -19.33 47.29
CA HIS A 90 18.60 -20.01 48.37
C HIS A 90 19.24 -21.33 47.91
N SER A 91 20.47 -21.57 48.40
CA SER A 91 21.23 -22.80 48.19
C SER A 91 20.61 -23.98 48.94
N GLY A 92 20.29 -25.04 48.21
CA GLY A 92 20.00 -26.38 48.75
C GLY A 92 20.75 -27.43 47.91
N ASN A 93 21.60 -28.21 48.57
CA ASN A 93 22.43 -29.28 48.00
C ASN A 93 21.61 -30.42 47.37
N VAL A 94 21.88 -30.77 46.10
CA VAL A 94 21.78 -32.15 45.54
C VAL A 94 22.74 -32.28 44.33
N PRO A 95 23.43 -33.44 44.09
CA PRO A 95 24.56 -33.55 43.16
C PRO A 95 24.21 -33.56 41.66
N THR A 96 25.16 -33.07 40.87
CA THR A 96 25.26 -33.12 39.40
C THR A 96 25.28 -34.53 38.82
N PRO A 97 24.62 -34.76 37.66
CA PRO A 97 25.11 -35.70 36.65
C PRO A 97 25.85 -34.96 35.52
N THR A 98 27.01 -35.50 35.18
CA THR A 98 27.88 -35.08 34.06
C THR A 98 27.13 -35.21 32.73
N ARG A 99 26.92 -34.10 32.02
CA ARG A 99 26.37 -34.12 30.65
C ARG A 99 27.45 -33.64 29.68
N THR A 100 28.05 -34.59 28.97
CA THR A 100 28.91 -34.32 27.82
C THR A 100 28.09 -33.60 26.73
N PRO A 101 28.63 -32.57 26.06
CA PRO A 101 27.95 -31.96 24.94
C PRO A 101 28.10 -32.86 23.70
N THR A 102 27.02 -33.54 23.31
CA THR A 102 26.93 -34.17 21.99
C THR A 102 26.75 -33.07 20.95
N PHE A 103 27.78 -32.86 20.13
CA PHE A 103 27.73 -32.03 18.94
C PHE A 103 26.76 -32.70 17.94
N VAL A 104 25.62 -32.07 17.66
CA VAL A 104 24.73 -32.49 16.58
C VAL A 104 25.19 -31.77 15.31
N GLU A 105 25.64 -32.55 14.34
CA GLU A 105 26.08 -32.06 13.05
C GLU A 105 24.92 -31.41 12.28
N PRO A 106 25.11 -30.20 11.69
CA PRO A 106 24.03 -29.49 11.00
C PRO A 106 23.59 -30.27 9.76
N GLN A 107 22.31 -30.67 9.72
CA GLN A 107 21.73 -31.33 8.55
C GLN A 107 21.71 -30.37 7.34
N PRO A 108 21.95 -30.87 6.12
CA PRO A 108 21.93 -30.07 4.90
C PRO A 108 20.50 -29.55 4.60
N LEU A 109 20.43 -28.32 4.09
CA LEU A 109 19.20 -27.57 3.80
C LEU A 109 18.22 -28.31 2.87
N SER A 110 18.72 -29.24 2.06
CA SER A 110 17.93 -30.08 1.15
C SER A 110 16.86 -30.90 1.87
N LYS A 111 17.16 -31.41 3.07
CA LYS A 111 16.23 -32.25 3.85
C LYS A 111 15.08 -31.47 4.49
N ILE A 112 15.20 -30.15 4.56
CA ILE A 112 14.18 -29.25 5.12
C ILE A 112 13.26 -28.71 4.02
N MET A 113 13.76 -28.58 2.78
CA MET A 113 12.99 -28.08 1.64
C MET A 113 11.96 -29.10 1.10
N GLU A 114 12.22 -30.39 1.23
CA GLU A 114 11.28 -31.46 0.81
C GLU A 114 10.00 -31.52 1.66
N ASN A 115 10.03 -31.02 2.90
CA ASN A 115 8.85 -30.99 3.77
C ASN A 115 7.94 -29.77 3.54
N TYR A 116 8.36 -28.80 2.72
CA TYR A 116 7.62 -27.55 2.47
C TYR A 116 7.21 -27.35 1.00
N GLN A 117 7.42 -28.34 0.12
CA GLN A 117 6.80 -28.33 -1.20
C GLN A 117 5.34 -28.77 -1.09
N GLN A 118 4.43 -27.81 -0.94
CA GLN A 118 3.01 -28.04 -1.24
C GLN A 118 2.88 -28.32 -2.74
N GLN A 119 2.50 -29.54 -3.11
CA GLN A 119 2.10 -29.86 -4.47
C GLN A 119 0.78 -29.14 -4.76
N GLU A 120 0.81 -28.18 -5.68
CA GLU A 120 -0.42 -27.60 -6.21
C GLU A 120 -1.25 -28.69 -6.92
N PRO A 121 -2.54 -28.88 -6.59
CA PRO A 121 -3.36 -29.83 -7.30
C PRO A 121 -3.52 -29.39 -8.76
N PRO A 122 -3.44 -30.31 -9.74
CA PRO A 122 -3.65 -29.95 -11.14
C PRO A 122 -5.07 -29.42 -11.31
N ILE A 123 -5.19 -28.19 -11.79
CA ILE A 123 -6.46 -27.56 -12.18
C ILE A 123 -7.08 -28.43 -13.27
N ARG A 124 -8.15 -29.17 -12.94
CA ARG A 124 -9.00 -29.83 -13.93
C ARG A 124 -9.91 -28.77 -14.54
N THR A 125 -9.50 -28.21 -15.68
CA THR A 125 -10.40 -27.46 -16.55
C THR A 125 -11.41 -28.42 -17.19
N VAL A 126 -12.58 -28.57 -16.58
CA VAL A 126 -13.73 -29.20 -17.24
C VAL A 126 -14.47 -28.11 -18.01
N SER A 127 -14.05 -27.86 -19.24
CA SER A 127 -14.88 -27.13 -20.20
C SER A 127 -16.08 -28.01 -20.57
N ARG A 128 -17.20 -27.90 -19.86
CA ARG A 128 -18.49 -28.36 -20.38
C ARG A 128 -18.91 -27.41 -21.49
N GLN A 129 -18.75 -27.83 -22.74
CA GLN A 129 -19.41 -27.19 -23.87
C GLN A 129 -20.93 -27.35 -23.70
N VAL A 130 -21.63 -26.26 -23.45
CA VAL A 130 -23.09 -26.22 -23.46
C VAL A 130 -23.50 -25.94 -24.90
N ASN A 131 -23.90 -26.98 -25.63
CA ASN A 131 -24.47 -26.84 -26.96
C ASN A 131 -25.92 -26.33 -26.83
N PHE A 132 -26.15 -25.05 -27.16
CA PHE A 132 -27.50 -24.57 -27.43
C PHE A 132 -27.97 -25.15 -28.76
N LYS A 133 -29.05 -25.94 -28.73
CA LYS A 133 -29.73 -26.40 -29.95
C LYS A 133 -30.69 -25.30 -30.42
N PRO A 134 -30.63 -24.87 -31.68
CA PRO A 134 -31.69 -24.05 -32.26
C PRO A 134 -32.98 -24.87 -32.36
N VAL A 135 -34.10 -24.23 -32.06
CA VAL A 135 -35.44 -24.80 -32.10
C VAL A 135 -35.91 -24.92 -33.56
N ASN A 136 -36.65 -25.99 -33.83
CA ASN A 136 -37.41 -26.36 -35.04
C ASN A 136 -36.76 -27.32 -36.04
N GLY A 137 -37.41 -28.49 -36.18
CA GLY A 137 -37.64 -29.15 -37.46
C GLY A 137 -36.80 -30.39 -37.78
N ASP A 138 -37.36 -31.56 -37.43
CA ASP A 138 -37.24 -32.85 -38.12
C ASP A 138 -35.93 -33.69 -38.05
N LEU A 139 -36.09 -34.90 -37.51
CA LEU A 139 -35.23 -36.09 -37.63
C LEU A 139 -35.71 -36.90 -38.86
N PRO A 140 -34.85 -37.70 -39.55
CA PRO A 140 -34.59 -39.09 -39.13
C PRO A 140 -33.18 -39.61 -39.56
N PRO A 141 -32.87 -40.93 -39.59
CA PRO A 141 -32.00 -41.62 -38.63
C PRO A 141 -30.62 -42.06 -39.19
N GLN A 142 -29.70 -42.43 -38.27
CA GLN A 142 -28.40 -43.09 -38.52
C GLN A 142 -28.53 -44.40 -39.32
N PRO A 143 -27.43 -44.95 -39.90
CA PRO A 143 -26.64 -45.94 -39.15
C PRO A 143 -25.11 -45.96 -39.39
N ALA A 144 -24.40 -46.31 -38.31
CA ALA A 144 -23.30 -47.28 -38.18
C ALA A 144 -22.05 -47.23 -39.10
N ALA A 145 -20.85 -47.17 -38.48
CA ALA A 145 -19.96 -48.34 -38.28
C ALA A 145 -18.45 -48.03 -38.33
N ALA A 146 -17.72 -48.69 -37.42
CA ALA A 146 -16.38 -49.27 -37.56
C ALA A 146 -15.11 -48.38 -37.65
N GLN A 147 -14.35 -48.39 -36.54
CA GLN A 147 -12.87 -48.53 -36.52
C GLN A 147 -12.47 -49.94 -37.05
N PRO A 148 -11.19 -50.30 -37.36
CA PRO A 148 -9.95 -49.77 -36.76
C PRO A 148 -8.68 -49.73 -37.67
N ALA A 149 -7.54 -49.40 -37.02
CA ALA A 149 -6.20 -49.98 -37.21
C ALA A 149 -5.13 -49.25 -38.05
N PHE A 150 -4.13 -48.73 -37.30
CA PHE A 150 -2.68 -48.96 -37.38
C PHE A 150 -1.80 -48.56 -38.59
N ASN A 151 -0.78 -47.77 -38.22
CA ASN A 151 0.64 -47.82 -38.56
C ASN A 151 1.24 -47.19 -39.84
N ASN A 152 2.06 -46.16 -39.55
CA ASN A 152 3.46 -45.95 -39.95
C ASN A 152 3.86 -45.60 -41.39
N VAL A 153 4.45 -44.39 -41.49
CA VAL A 153 5.82 -44.10 -41.99
C VAL A 153 6.01 -43.88 -43.51
N VAL A 154 6.24 -42.59 -43.83
CA VAL A 154 7.33 -42.01 -44.65
C VAL A 154 7.31 -42.14 -46.19
N HIS A 155 7.11 -41.00 -46.88
CA HIS A 155 8.08 -40.29 -47.76
C HIS A 155 7.38 -39.22 -48.65
N GLN A 156 7.97 -38.01 -48.71
CA GLN A 156 7.79 -37.00 -49.79
C GLN A 156 8.59 -37.43 -51.05
N PRO A 157 8.59 -36.75 -52.24
CA PRO A 157 8.00 -35.44 -52.62
C PRO A 157 7.31 -35.32 -54.03
N ALA A 158 6.46 -34.29 -54.18
CA ALA A 158 6.23 -33.38 -55.34
C ALA A 158 5.82 -33.92 -56.76
N PRO A 159 5.34 -33.08 -57.72
CA PRO A 159 4.52 -31.84 -57.67
C PRO A 159 3.30 -31.92 -58.65
N GLN A 160 2.64 -30.76 -58.92
CA GLN A 160 1.65 -30.45 -59.99
C GLN A 160 0.17 -30.41 -59.55
N GLN A 161 -0.68 -29.51 -60.01
CA GLN A 161 -0.57 -28.25 -60.75
C GLN A 161 -1.87 -27.47 -60.54
N VAL A 162 -1.72 -26.15 -60.69
CA VAL A 162 -2.67 -25.04 -60.65
C VAL A 162 -3.98 -25.28 -61.44
N VAL A 163 -5.13 -24.90 -60.86
CA VAL A 163 -6.23 -24.30 -61.65
C VAL A 163 -6.77 -23.06 -60.91
N ASN A 164 -6.63 -21.93 -61.61
CA ASN A 164 -7.09 -20.60 -61.25
C ASN A 164 -8.64 -20.49 -61.32
N GLN A 165 -9.23 -19.77 -60.37
CA GLN A 165 -10.50 -19.06 -60.58
C GLN A 165 -10.34 -17.58 -60.22
N PRO A 166 -11.06 -16.67 -60.92
CA PRO A 166 -10.78 -15.25 -60.91
C PRO A 166 -11.44 -14.52 -59.75
N ALA A 167 -10.88 -13.33 -59.48
CA ALA A 167 -11.09 -12.51 -58.31
C ALA A 167 -12.55 -12.08 -58.08
N SER A 168 -13.07 -12.43 -56.91
CA SER A 168 -14.08 -11.63 -56.21
C SER A 168 -13.43 -11.07 -54.95
N GLN A 169 -13.63 -9.77 -54.74
CA GLN A 169 -12.93 -8.91 -53.78
C GLN A 169 -12.98 -9.47 -52.36
N GLN A 170 -11.88 -10.05 -51.89
CA GLN A 170 -11.62 -10.26 -50.48
C GLN A 170 -10.97 -9.00 -49.92
N LEU A 171 -11.60 -8.41 -48.90
CA LEU A 171 -11.00 -7.39 -48.04
C LEU A 171 -9.60 -7.87 -47.60
N PRO A 172 -8.56 -7.02 -47.61
CA PRO A 172 -7.22 -7.43 -47.21
C PRO A 172 -7.25 -7.90 -45.76
N VAL A 173 -7.21 -9.22 -45.56
CA VAL A 173 -6.92 -9.81 -44.26
C VAL A 173 -5.47 -9.48 -43.99
N PHE A 174 -5.23 -8.59 -43.04
CA PHE A 174 -3.89 -8.22 -42.61
C PHE A 174 -3.26 -9.46 -41.95
N ASN A 175 -2.52 -10.24 -42.73
CA ASN A 175 -1.80 -11.41 -42.24
C ASN A 175 -0.55 -10.94 -41.48
N ASN A 176 -0.76 -10.31 -40.32
CA ASN A 176 0.28 -10.18 -39.31
C ASN A 176 0.40 -11.52 -38.59
N GLN A 177 0.92 -12.54 -39.27
CA GLN A 177 1.65 -13.59 -38.57
C GLN A 177 2.95 -12.97 -38.06
N TYR A 178 2.87 -12.37 -36.87
CA TYR A 178 4.05 -12.13 -36.08
C TYR A 178 4.65 -13.49 -35.77
N GLN A 179 5.79 -13.81 -36.38
CA GLN A 179 6.73 -14.72 -35.74
C GLN A 179 7.00 -14.11 -34.36
N PRO A 180 6.85 -14.87 -33.26
CA PRO A 180 7.30 -14.41 -31.96
C PRO A 180 8.81 -14.36 -32.07
N ASN A 181 9.33 -13.21 -32.49
CA ASN A 181 10.71 -12.87 -32.27
C ASN A 181 10.89 -13.06 -30.76
N GLN A 182 11.73 -14.00 -30.36
CA GLN A 182 12.11 -14.21 -28.96
C GLN A 182 12.95 -13.00 -28.51
N PHE A 183 12.34 -11.83 -28.49
CA PHE A 183 12.72 -10.82 -27.54
C PHE A 183 12.27 -11.38 -26.20
N ASN A 184 13.24 -11.73 -25.37
CA ASN A 184 13.09 -11.69 -23.91
C ASN A 184 12.74 -10.24 -23.51
N ALA A 185 11.57 -9.75 -23.92
CA ALA A 185 10.88 -8.76 -23.15
C ALA A 185 10.48 -9.51 -21.89
N GLN A 186 11.36 -9.47 -20.88
CA GLN A 186 10.87 -9.66 -19.53
C GLN A 186 9.70 -8.68 -19.43
N VAL A 187 8.48 -9.22 -19.39
CA VAL A 187 7.33 -8.46 -18.92
C VAL A 187 7.73 -8.16 -17.49
N GLU A 188 8.37 -7.02 -17.30
CA GLU A 188 8.62 -6.47 -16.00
C GLU A 188 7.22 -6.17 -15.48
N ASN A 189 6.64 -7.17 -14.82
CA ASN A 189 5.49 -7.00 -13.95
C ASN A 189 5.99 -6.03 -12.89
N ARG A 190 5.97 -4.73 -13.20
CA ARG A 190 6.02 -3.67 -12.21
C ARG A 190 4.86 -3.96 -11.30
N SER A 191 5.14 -4.63 -10.19
CA SER A 191 4.17 -4.87 -9.15
C SER A 191 3.83 -3.46 -8.65
N VAL A 192 2.72 -2.90 -9.14
CA VAL A 192 2.25 -1.61 -8.66
C VAL A 192 1.76 -1.87 -7.24
N ASN A 193 2.64 -1.63 -6.28
CA ASN A 193 2.34 -1.85 -4.88
C ASN A 193 1.56 -0.64 -4.37
N TYR A 194 0.24 -0.76 -4.34
CA TYR A 194 -0.64 0.23 -3.76
C TYR A 194 -0.58 0.15 -2.23
N PRO A 195 -0.65 1.28 -1.51
CA PRO A 195 -0.71 1.25 -0.06
C PRO A 195 -1.95 0.46 0.40
N THR A 196 -1.74 -0.50 1.29
CA THR A 196 -2.83 -1.19 1.99
C THR A 196 -3.40 -0.25 3.05
N ILE A 197 -4.70 0.01 2.97
CA ILE A 197 -5.42 0.94 3.84
C ILE A 197 -6.28 0.10 4.79
N GLN A 198 -6.03 0.22 6.08
CA GLN A 198 -6.87 -0.38 7.12
C GLN A 198 -8.15 0.44 7.28
N TRP A 199 -9.30 -0.21 7.36
CA TRP A 199 -10.61 0.41 7.48
C TRP A 199 -11.23 0.11 8.84
N VAL A 200 -11.77 1.16 9.46
CA VAL A 200 -12.52 1.11 10.71
C VAL A 200 -13.96 1.49 10.40
N ALA A 201 -14.86 0.52 10.56
CA ALA A 201 -16.30 0.73 10.43
C ALA A 201 -16.86 1.47 11.65
N ASN A 202 -17.94 2.22 11.47
CA ASN A 202 -18.58 3.02 12.53
C ASN A 202 -19.04 2.11 13.69
N HIS A 203 -19.63 0.96 13.37
CA HIS A 203 -20.06 -0.03 14.37
C HIS A 203 -18.91 -0.68 15.17
N HIS A 204 -17.65 -0.58 14.71
CA HIS A 204 -16.46 -1.07 15.42
C HIS A 204 -15.72 0.04 16.20
N GLN A 205 -16.29 1.24 16.29
CA GLN A 205 -15.66 2.39 16.93
C GLN A 205 -15.20 2.13 18.36
N ASN A 206 -16.05 1.52 19.20
CA ASN A 206 -15.73 1.28 20.61
C ASN A 206 -14.55 0.31 20.76
N GLU A 207 -14.50 -0.73 19.92
CA GLU A 207 -13.41 -1.70 19.92
C GLU A 207 -12.10 -1.05 19.44
N TYR A 208 -12.18 -0.19 18.43
CA TYR A 208 -11.05 0.58 17.94
C TYR A 208 -10.51 1.52 19.01
N LEU A 209 -11.36 2.28 19.71
CA LEU A 209 -10.94 3.17 20.81
C LEU A 209 -10.25 2.41 21.95
N ALA A 210 -10.64 1.16 22.21
CA ALA A 210 -9.99 0.33 23.22
C ALA A 210 -8.63 -0.23 22.75
N ASN A 211 -8.45 -0.43 21.44
CA ASN A 211 -7.32 -1.17 20.86
C ASN A 211 -6.46 -0.37 19.87
N PHE A 212 -6.64 0.95 19.75
CA PHE A 212 -5.94 1.78 18.76
C PHE A 212 -4.40 1.72 18.89
N GLN A 213 -3.88 1.40 20.08
CA GLN A 213 -2.43 1.21 20.30
C GLN A 213 -1.97 -0.25 20.13
N ASN A 214 -2.89 -1.21 19.99
CA ASN A 214 -2.57 -2.63 19.90
C ASN A 214 -2.23 -3.02 18.45
N PRO A 215 -0.96 -3.34 18.12
CA PRO A 215 -0.56 -3.61 16.74
C PRO A 215 -1.26 -4.84 16.15
N SER A 216 -1.51 -5.88 16.96
CA SER A 216 -2.17 -7.11 16.51
C SER A 216 -3.62 -6.86 16.10
N TYR A 217 -4.33 -5.99 16.82
CA TYR A 217 -5.68 -5.57 16.44
C TYR A 217 -5.65 -4.80 15.13
N LEU A 218 -4.77 -3.80 15.01
CA LEU A 218 -4.67 -2.96 13.82
C LEU A 218 -4.34 -3.78 12.55
N THR A 219 -3.46 -4.78 12.63
CA THR A 219 -3.12 -5.65 11.49
C THR A 219 -4.29 -6.52 11.03
N ASN A 220 -5.22 -6.85 11.93
CA ASN A 220 -6.40 -7.67 11.63
C ASN A 220 -7.61 -6.85 11.14
N LEU A 221 -7.51 -5.51 11.13
CA LEU A 221 -8.58 -4.67 10.58
C LEU A 221 -8.83 -5.02 9.10
N PRO A 222 -10.09 -4.96 8.64
CA PRO A 222 -10.40 -5.02 7.22
C PRO A 222 -9.53 -4.04 6.44
N SER A 223 -9.07 -4.44 5.25
CA SER A 223 -8.22 -3.57 4.45
C SER A 223 -8.56 -3.62 2.97
N PHE A 224 -8.23 -2.54 2.28
CA PHE A 224 -8.38 -2.41 0.83
C PHE A 224 -7.21 -1.62 0.26
N GLN A 225 -7.12 -1.57 -1.07
CA GLN A 225 -6.09 -0.80 -1.79
C GLN A 225 -6.76 0.25 -2.66
N LEU A 226 -6.18 1.45 -2.68
CA LEU A 226 -6.65 2.54 -3.52
C LEU A 226 -5.57 2.92 -4.55
N PRO A 227 -5.86 2.79 -5.86
CA PRO A 227 -4.95 3.25 -6.90
C PRO A 227 -4.67 4.75 -6.82
N ASN A 228 -3.48 5.16 -7.28
CA ASN A 228 -3.04 6.56 -7.37
C ASN A 228 -2.88 7.31 -6.04
N LEU A 229 -2.96 6.62 -4.89
CA LEU A 229 -2.64 7.23 -3.61
C LEU A 229 -1.12 7.32 -3.43
N PRO A 230 -0.56 8.47 -3.03
CA PRO A 230 0.88 8.60 -2.85
C PRO A 230 1.37 7.69 -1.71
N SER A 231 2.64 7.31 -1.72
CA SER A 231 3.21 6.48 -0.65
C SER A 231 3.05 7.18 0.70
N GLY A 232 2.44 6.49 1.66
CA GLY A 232 2.15 7.07 2.96
C GLY A 232 1.48 6.05 3.88
N TYR A 233 1.33 6.44 5.13
CA TYR A 233 0.54 5.69 6.10
C TYR A 233 -0.89 6.23 6.08
N TYR A 234 -1.83 5.34 5.79
CA TYR A 234 -3.25 5.67 5.64
C TYR A 234 -4.11 4.77 6.50
N ARG A 235 -5.21 5.36 6.97
CA ARG A 235 -6.31 4.65 7.59
C ARG A 235 -7.60 5.23 7.04
N ALA A 236 -8.59 4.36 6.92
CA ALA A 236 -9.91 4.70 6.47
C ALA A 236 -10.90 4.61 7.65
N PHE A 237 -11.80 5.56 7.73
CA PHE A 237 -12.86 5.62 8.74
C PHE A 237 -14.20 5.78 8.03
N GLU A 238 -15.22 5.06 8.49
CA GLU A 238 -16.59 5.27 8.02
C GLU A 238 -17.17 6.53 8.68
N SER A 239 -17.68 7.47 7.88
CA SER A 239 -18.30 8.70 8.38
C SER A 239 -19.66 8.42 9.01
N GLY A 240 -20.00 9.20 10.05
CA GLY A 240 -21.34 9.26 10.61
C GLY A 240 -22.15 10.40 10.01
N ASP A 241 -23.00 11.00 10.84
CA ASP A 241 -23.86 12.14 10.47
C ASP A 241 -23.12 13.48 10.44
N ASP A 242 -21.84 13.47 10.80
CA ASP A 242 -20.95 14.62 10.92
C ASP A 242 -20.28 15.03 9.60
N PHE A 243 -20.40 14.18 8.56
CA PHE A 243 -19.93 14.45 7.21
C PHE A 243 -21.09 14.55 6.21
N THR A 244 -20.90 15.34 5.15
CA THR A 244 -21.91 15.58 4.11
C THR A 244 -22.49 14.31 3.49
N TYR A 245 -21.69 13.24 3.43
CA TYR A 245 -22.11 11.95 2.91
C TYR A 245 -22.10 10.91 4.04
N PRO A 246 -23.27 10.44 4.52
CA PRO A 246 -23.31 9.41 5.55
C PRO A 246 -22.75 8.06 5.05
N ASN A 247 -22.08 7.32 5.92
CA ASN A 247 -21.43 6.03 5.62
C ASN A 247 -20.37 6.11 4.50
N ALA A 248 -19.82 7.30 4.24
CA ALA A 248 -18.71 7.46 3.33
C ALA A 248 -17.41 6.98 3.99
N ILE A 249 -16.53 6.39 3.20
CA ILE A 249 -15.21 5.94 3.67
C ILE A 249 -14.23 7.10 3.49
N LEU A 250 -13.81 7.70 4.61
CA LEU A 250 -12.84 8.78 4.68
C LEU A 250 -11.43 8.20 4.81
N VAL A 251 -10.58 8.41 3.80
CA VAL A 251 -9.19 7.97 3.81
C VAL A 251 -8.29 9.13 4.21
N GLY A 252 -7.64 8.99 5.37
CA GLY A 252 -6.76 10.01 5.92
C GLY A 252 -5.32 9.54 6.12
N THR A 253 -4.40 10.50 6.20
CA THR A 253 -3.01 10.25 6.59
C THR A 253 -2.72 10.76 7.99
N PHE A 254 -1.89 10.03 8.74
CA PHE A 254 -1.67 10.31 10.16
C PHE A 254 -0.92 11.62 10.39
N VAL A 255 -1.48 12.49 11.23
CA VAL A 255 -0.89 13.77 11.61
C VAL A 255 -0.13 13.59 12.93
N ARG A 256 1.20 13.58 12.86
CA ARG A 256 2.07 13.45 14.05
C ARG A 256 2.16 14.73 14.86
N ASN A 257 2.17 15.87 14.17
CA ASN A 257 2.37 17.17 14.77
C ASN A 257 1.08 17.99 14.62
N TRP A 258 0.35 18.16 15.73
CA TRP A 258 -0.94 18.85 15.72
C TRP A 258 -0.82 20.37 15.48
N TYR A 259 0.38 20.94 15.54
CA TYR A 259 0.63 22.30 15.11
C TYR A 259 0.57 22.47 13.58
N ASP A 260 0.63 21.37 12.80
CA ASP A 260 0.57 21.38 11.34
C ASP A 260 -0.88 21.25 10.81
N ILE A 261 -1.86 21.14 11.71
CA ILE A 261 -3.28 21.16 11.34
C ILE A 261 -3.60 22.51 10.70
N LYS A 262 -4.20 22.45 9.51
CA LYS A 262 -4.57 23.61 8.70
C LYS A 262 -6.02 23.99 9.00
N ASP A 263 -6.23 25.28 9.20
CA ASP A 263 -7.55 25.82 9.49
C ASP A 263 -8.49 25.64 8.30
N GLY A 264 -9.75 25.30 8.58
CA GLY A 264 -10.82 25.12 7.60
C GLY A 264 -10.71 23.85 6.74
N MET A 265 -9.77 22.95 7.04
CA MET A 265 -9.60 21.70 6.28
C MET A 265 -10.23 20.50 7.03
N PRO A 266 -10.73 19.47 6.31
CA PRO A 266 -11.36 18.31 6.93
C PRO A 266 -10.32 17.32 7.51
N TYR A 267 -10.54 16.93 8.76
CA TYR A 267 -9.75 15.92 9.46
C TYR A 267 -10.67 14.91 10.15
N VAL A 268 -10.19 13.67 10.30
CA VAL A 268 -10.79 12.70 11.22
C VAL A 268 -10.06 12.81 12.56
N PHE A 269 -10.83 13.06 13.62
CA PHE A 269 -10.37 13.14 15.00
C PHE A 269 -10.85 11.92 15.75
N VAL A 270 -9.92 11.15 16.32
CA VAL A 270 -10.26 10.07 17.24
C VAL A 270 -10.26 10.64 18.65
N LEU A 271 -11.43 10.79 19.25
CA LEU A 271 -11.65 11.41 20.55
C LEU A 271 -11.97 10.35 21.61
N ARG A 272 -11.53 10.59 22.85
CA ARG A 272 -11.77 9.67 23.97
C ARG A 272 -13.26 9.53 24.33
N GLY A 273 -14.02 10.63 24.28
CA GLY A 273 -15.41 10.66 24.73
C GLY A 273 -16.46 10.39 23.64
N GLN A 274 -16.20 10.82 22.40
CA GLN A 274 -17.18 10.79 21.30
C GLN A 274 -16.84 9.78 20.21
N GLY A 275 -15.67 9.13 20.29
CA GLY A 275 -15.18 8.27 19.22
C GLY A 275 -14.55 9.05 18.08
N PHE A 276 -14.64 8.54 16.85
CA PHE A 276 -14.05 9.25 15.73
C PHE A 276 -15.07 10.12 15.01
N VAL A 277 -14.69 11.36 14.73
CA VAL A 277 -15.51 12.36 14.04
C VAL A 277 -14.74 13.01 12.90
N CYS A 278 -15.41 13.31 11.80
CA CYS A 278 -14.90 14.09 10.69
C CYS A 278 -15.44 15.51 10.75
N ARG A 279 -14.55 16.49 10.94
CA ARG A 279 -14.91 17.91 11.03
C ARG A 279 -13.82 18.77 10.41
N ASN A 280 -14.18 20.00 10.04
CA ASN A 280 -13.22 21.01 9.64
C ASN A 280 -12.54 21.57 10.88
N ALA A 281 -11.21 21.58 10.88
CA ALA A 281 -10.43 21.93 12.06
C ALA A 281 -10.03 23.40 12.04
N TYR A 282 -10.04 24.05 13.21
CA TYR A 282 -9.43 25.36 13.45
C TYR A 282 -8.48 25.25 14.64
N ASN A 283 -7.21 25.56 14.39
CA ASN A 283 -6.11 25.27 15.28
C ASN A 283 -5.87 26.39 16.29
N HIS A 284 -6.49 26.29 17.46
CA HIS A 284 -6.28 27.19 18.59
C HIS A 284 -5.33 26.61 19.65
N VAL A 285 -4.53 25.61 19.29
CA VAL A 285 -3.64 24.89 20.21
C VAL A 285 -2.58 25.83 20.83
N LYS A 286 -2.06 26.78 20.05
CA LYS A 286 -1.03 27.72 20.54
C LYS A 286 -1.57 28.77 21.51
N THR A 287 -2.85 29.12 21.41
CA THR A 287 -3.47 30.22 22.16
C THR A 287 -4.23 29.74 23.38
N SER A 288 -5.08 28.71 23.23
CA SER A 288 -5.96 28.19 24.28
C SER A 288 -5.78 26.69 24.54
N GLY A 289 -4.99 25.99 23.73
CA GLY A 289 -4.76 24.54 23.92
C GLY A 289 -5.95 23.68 23.48
N VAL A 290 -6.80 24.21 22.60
CA VAL A 290 -8.01 23.55 22.10
C VAL A 290 -8.01 23.50 20.57
N LEU A 291 -8.79 22.57 20.02
CA LEU A 291 -9.16 22.52 18.61
C LEU A 291 -10.64 22.88 18.50
N LEU A 292 -10.96 23.83 17.64
CA LEU A 292 -12.35 24.15 17.30
C LEU A 292 -12.73 23.35 16.05
N LEU A 293 -13.76 22.52 16.16
CA LEU A 293 -14.18 21.59 15.11
C LEU A 293 -15.55 22.01 14.57
N SER A 294 -15.60 22.48 13.32
CA SER A 294 -16.85 22.91 12.66
C SER A 294 -17.37 21.85 11.69
N SER A 295 -18.69 21.84 11.46
CA SER A 295 -19.30 21.08 10.35
C SER A 295 -19.76 22.00 9.24
N ASP A 296 -19.79 21.49 8.01
CA ASP A 296 -20.45 22.16 6.90
C ASP A 296 -21.99 22.05 6.99
N ASN A 297 -22.49 21.15 7.83
CA ASN A 297 -23.92 21.03 8.11
C ASN A 297 -24.33 22.03 9.19
N GLN A 298 -25.12 23.04 8.82
CA GLN A 298 -25.64 24.08 9.72
C GLN A 298 -26.50 23.53 10.88
N ALA A 299 -26.93 22.27 10.82
CA ALA A 299 -27.65 21.62 11.92
C ALA A 299 -26.74 21.17 13.07
N LEU A 300 -25.42 21.17 12.87
CA LEU A 300 -24.45 20.69 13.84
C LEU A 300 -23.65 21.86 14.42
N ASP A 301 -23.70 22.00 15.74
CA ASP A 301 -22.89 23.00 16.43
C ASP A 301 -21.39 22.69 16.33
N ASP A 302 -20.61 23.76 16.48
CA ASP A 302 -19.16 23.68 16.60
C ASP A 302 -18.77 23.02 17.92
N LEU A 303 -17.74 22.18 17.88
CA LEU A 303 -17.24 21.47 19.04
C LEU A 303 -15.86 21.99 19.42
N GLU A 304 -15.72 22.48 20.65
CA GLU A 304 -14.42 22.85 21.22
C GLU A 304 -13.83 21.63 21.95
N VAL A 305 -12.73 21.10 21.42
CA VAL A 305 -12.09 19.89 21.93
C VAL A 305 -10.74 20.22 22.55
N PRO A 306 -10.54 19.97 23.86
CA PRO A 306 -9.23 20.05 24.47
C PRO A 306 -8.27 19.00 23.90
N LEU A 307 -7.00 19.34 23.73
CA LEU A 307 -5.99 18.41 23.18
C LEU A 307 -5.85 17.10 23.96
N GLN A 308 -6.18 17.10 25.24
CA GLN A 308 -6.11 15.91 26.10
C GLN A 308 -7.15 14.85 25.74
N GLU A 309 -8.23 15.24 25.07
CA GLU A 309 -9.28 14.32 24.62
C GLU A 309 -8.98 13.70 23.26
N VAL A 310 -8.06 14.30 22.49
CA VAL A 310 -7.66 13.83 21.16
C VAL A 310 -6.66 12.69 21.31
N LEU A 311 -6.98 11.54 20.72
CA LEU A 311 -6.12 10.36 20.68
C LEU A 311 -5.31 10.31 19.37
N GLU A 312 -5.97 10.54 18.24
CA GLU A 312 -5.35 10.54 16.91
C GLU A 312 -5.99 11.61 16.02
N VAL A 313 -5.22 12.11 15.05
CA VAL A 313 -5.69 13.05 14.03
C VAL A 313 -5.24 12.57 12.65
N TRP A 314 -6.16 12.57 11.70
CA TRP A 314 -5.93 12.10 10.34
C TRP A 314 -6.38 13.16 9.31
N GLU A 315 -5.46 13.63 8.48
CA GLU A 315 -5.77 14.57 7.39
C GLU A 315 -6.46 13.83 6.26
N VAL A 316 -7.71 14.19 5.95
CA VAL A 316 -8.50 13.54 4.90
C VAL A 316 -7.89 13.87 3.54
N LYS A 317 -7.54 12.84 2.76
CA LYS A 317 -6.98 12.99 1.40
C LYS A 317 -7.98 12.65 0.31
N THR A 318 -8.85 11.69 0.59
CA THR A 318 -9.92 11.27 -0.31
C THR A 318 -11.06 10.69 0.49
N PHE A 319 -12.27 10.71 -0.06
CA PHE A 319 -13.41 10.00 0.46
C PHE A 319 -14.04 9.14 -0.64
N ILE A 320 -14.75 8.09 -0.24
CA ILE A 320 -15.48 7.21 -1.14
C ILE A 320 -16.91 7.16 -0.63
N SER A 321 -17.88 7.57 -1.46
CA SER A 321 -19.29 7.51 -1.11
C SER A 321 -20.03 6.60 -2.09
N SER A 322 -20.90 5.75 -1.58
CA SER A 322 -21.88 5.00 -2.39
C SER A 322 -23.09 5.86 -2.77
N GLN A 323 -23.26 7.01 -2.10
CA GLN A 323 -24.34 7.95 -2.41
C GLN A 323 -23.91 8.86 -3.55
N MET A 324 -24.75 8.90 -4.59
CA MET A 324 -24.56 9.83 -5.69
C MET A 324 -24.91 11.25 -5.23
N PRO A 325 -24.06 12.25 -5.50
CA PRO A 325 -24.38 13.64 -5.16
C PRO A 325 -25.63 14.08 -5.89
N VAL A 326 -26.53 14.77 -5.20
CA VAL A 326 -27.66 15.43 -5.83
C VAL A 326 -27.11 16.57 -6.69
N PRO A 327 -27.49 16.69 -7.98
CA PRO A 327 -27.03 17.78 -8.82
C PRO A 327 -27.42 19.12 -8.19
N GLN A 328 -26.44 19.90 -7.73
CA GLN A 328 -26.70 21.25 -7.31
C GLN A 328 -26.84 22.15 -8.54
N PRO A 329 -27.79 23.11 -8.53
CA PRO A 329 -27.88 24.09 -9.60
C PRO A 329 -26.55 24.84 -9.71
N SER A 330 -26.07 25.06 -10.93
CA SER A 330 -24.83 25.81 -11.13
C SER A 330 -24.99 27.22 -10.55
N LEU A 331 -23.90 27.76 -9.99
CA LEU A 331 -23.89 29.15 -9.50
C LEU A 331 -24.32 30.14 -10.58
N GLU A 332 -23.96 29.87 -11.84
CA GLU A 332 -24.41 30.62 -13.00
C GLU A 332 -25.94 30.61 -13.14
N ARG A 333 -26.58 29.44 -12.97
CA ARG A 333 -28.04 29.35 -13.05
C ARG A 333 -28.71 30.07 -11.89
N VAL A 334 -28.12 30.00 -10.69
CA VAL A 334 -28.62 30.74 -9.52
C VAL A 334 -28.46 32.26 -9.73
N SER A 335 -27.33 32.72 -10.27
CA SER A 335 -27.11 34.13 -10.60
C SER A 335 -28.12 34.63 -11.63
N GLN A 336 -28.34 33.87 -12.71
CA GLN A 336 -29.34 34.22 -13.73
C GLN A 336 -30.75 34.33 -13.14
N LEU A 337 -31.13 33.41 -12.25
CA LEU A 337 -32.42 33.46 -11.56
C LEU A 337 -32.53 34.66 -10.64
N ILE A 338 -31.45 35.05 -9.96
CA ILE A 338 -31.41 36.27 -9.13
C ILE A 338 -31.56 37.51 -10.01
N ASP A 339 -30.88 37.56 -11.16
CA ASP A 339 -30.98 38.67 -12.11
C ASP A 339 -32.39 38.79 -12.70
N GLU A 340 -33.02 37.65 -13.06
CA GLU A 340 -34.41 37.58 -13.50
C GLU A 340 -35.38 38.07 -12.40
N LEU A 341 -35.19 37.64 -11.15
CA LEU A 341 -35.99 38.09 -10.00
C LEU A 341 -35.80 39.59 -9.70
N GLN A 342 -34.57 40.10 -9.77
CA GLN A 342 -34.29 41.53 -9.58
C GLN A 342 -34.97 42.37 -10.68
N LEU A 343 -34.95 41.88 -11.92
CA LEU A 343 -35.64 42.51 -13.04
C LEU A 343 -37.16 42.53 -12.81
N GLU A 344 -37.77 41.41 -12.44
CA GLU A 344 -39.21 41.35 -12.13
C GLU A 344 -39.59 42.25 -10.94
N LEU A 345 -38.81 42.25 -9.86
CA LEU A 345 -39.04 43.12 -8.70
C LEU A 345 -38.92 44.60 -9.05
N SER A 346 -38.00 44.97 -9.95
CA SER A 346 -37.85 46.34 -10.43
C SER A 346 -39.07 46.82 -11.24
N GLN A 347 -39.73 45.90 -11.96
CA GLN A 347 -40.94 46.19 -12.73
C GLN A 347 -42.20 46.26 -11.86
N LEU A 348 -42.22 45.52 -10.76
CA LEU A 348 -43.37 45.44 -9.84
C LEU A 348 -43.37 46.51 -8.74
N ARG A 349 -42.33 47.35 -8.63
CA ARG A 349 -42.30 48.47 -7.69
C ARG A 349 -43.07 49.65 -8.33
N PRO A 350 -44.31 49.96 -7.91
CA PRO A 350 -45.00 51.15 -8.41
C PRO A 350 -44.28 52.39 -7.86
N GLN A 351 -44.22 53.45 -8.67
CA GLN A 351 -43.70 54.76 -8.24
C GLN A 351 -44.47 55.33 -7.04
#